data_AF-A0AAD9WKG4-F1
#
_entry.id   AF-A0AAD9WKG4-F1
#
_cell.length_a   1.000
_cell.length_b   1.000
_cell.length_c   1.000
_cell.angle_alpha   90.00
_cell.angle_beta   90.00
_cell.angle_gamma   90.00
#
_symmetry.space_group_name_H-M   'P 1'
#
loop_
_entity.id
_entity.type
_entity.pdbx_description
1 polymer ?
#
loop_
_entity_poly.entity_id
_entity_poly.type
_entity_poly.pdbx_seq_one_letter_code
_entity_poly.pdbx_strand_id
1 'polypeptide(L)'
;MDEVVEAVEKVKKKWEEAYKKTQEHIKAIENYGKSRRDTDEEKEYTSNSFPRLNELAQDGLALLNSLQFQLDLLSPQLPSNDQVQTAKLLLQSWNKQCTSLCSSLRNANL
;
A
#
# COMPACT_ATOMS: atom_id res chain seq x y z
N MET A 1 13.72 14.85 21.04
CA MET A 1 13.19 14.78 19.66
C MET A 1 11.70 15.00 19.78
N ASP A 2 11.07 15.79 18.90
CA ASP A 2 9.63 16.03 18.97
C ASP A 2 8.88 14.70 18.72
N GLU A 3 8.02 14.31 19.66
CA GLU A 3 7.29 13.03 19.63
C GLU A 3 6.38 12.92 18.40
N VAL A 4 5.82 14.04 17.93
CA VAL A 4 4.96 14.09 16.74
C VAL A 4 5.79 13.87 15.48
N VAL A 5 6.97 14.50 15.41
CA VAL A 5 7.89 14.32 14.27
C VAL A 5 8.36 12.87 14.17
N GLU A 6 8.70 12.25 15.30
CA GLU A 6 9.09 10.83 15.32
C GLU A 6 7.93 9.91 14.90
N ALA A 7 6.70 10.19 15.34
CA ALA A 7 5.52 9.46 14.93
C ALA A 7 5.27 9.57 13.42
N VAL A 8 5.39 10.77 12.85
CA VAL A 8 5.26 11.00 11.40
C VAL A 8 6.32 10.24 10.62
N GLU A 9 7.58 10.24 11.06
CA GLU A 9 8.64 9.47 10.40
C GLU A 9 8.40 7.95 10.47
N LYS A 10 7.88 7.44 11.58
CA LYS A 10 7.46 6.04 11.70
C LYS A 10 6.33 5.69 10.73
N VAL A 11 5.34 6.57 10.58
CA VAL A 11 4.22 6.38 9.65
C VAL A 11 4.72 6.36 8.20
N LYS A 12 5.63 7.28 7.82
CA LYS A 12 6.26 7.29 6.50
C LYS A 12 7.03 6.01 6.18
N LYS A 13 7.84 5.51 7.11
CA LYS A 13 8.59 4.25 6.92
C LYS A 13 7.65 3.06 6.73
N LYS A 14 6.62 2.96 7.58
CA LYS A 14 5.59 1.92 7.46
C LYS A 14 4.82 2.02 6.14
N TRP A 15 4.56 3.24 5.67
CA TRP A 15 3.91 3.46 4.39
C TRP A 15 4.73 2.88 3.24
N GLU A 16 6.02 3.23 3.14
CA GLU A 16 6.90 2.74 2.07
C GLU A 16 6.97 1.21 2.05
N GLU A 17 7.10 0.58 3.22
CA GLU A 17 7.12 -0.88 3.34
C GLU A 17 5.78 -1.52 2.94
N ALA A 18 4.67 -1.00 3.45
CA ALA A 18 3.33 -1.51 3.14
C ALA A 18 2.99 -1.32 1.66
N TYR A 19 3.37 -0.17 1.08
CA TYR A 19 3.13 0.17 -0.32
C TYR A 19 3.86 -0.80 -1.24
N LYS A 20 5.15 -1.03 -0.98
CA LYS A 20 5.97 -1.98 -1.75
C LYS A 20 5.39 -3.40 -1.68
N LYS A 21 5.04 -3.90 -0.49
CA LYS A 21 4.45 -5.23 -0.33
C LYS A 21 3.11 -5.36 -1.06
N THR A 22 2.26 -4.35 -0.97
CA THR A 22 0.95 -4.33 -1.65
C THR A 22 1.13 -4.38 -3.17
N GLN A 23 2.10 -3.63 -3.72
CA GLN A 23 2.45 -3.72 -5.14
C GLN A 23 2.96 -5.10 -5.55
N GLU A 24 3.80 -5.73 -4.72
CA GLU A 24 4.30 -7.08 -4.97
C GLU A 24 3.16 -8.11 -5.00
N HIS A 25 2.20 -8.01 -4.07
CA HIS A 25 1.01 -8.87 -4.07
C HIS A 25 0.15 -8.67 -5.33
N ILE A 26 -0.12 -7.42 -5.73
CA ILE A 26 -0.87 -7.11 -6.95
C ILE A 26 -0.16 -7.70 -8.19
N LYS A 27 1.15 -7.54 -8.32
CA LYS A 27 1.93 -8.13 -9.42
C LYS A 27 1.87 -9.67 -9.41
N ALA A 28 1.91 -10.28 -8.24
CA ALA A 28 1.77 -11.74 -8.11
C ALA A 28 0.38 -12.21 -8.59
N ILE A 29 -0.69 -11.47 -8.27
CA ILE A 29 -2.06 -11.72 -8.76
C ILE A 29 -2.10 -11.62 -10.29
N GLU A 30 -1.56 -10.54 -10.88
CA GLU A 30 -1.51 -10.35 -12.33
C GLU A 30 -0.76 -11.51 -13.04
N ASN A 31 0.34 -11.97 -12.45
CA ASN A 31 1.12 -13.07 -12.99
C ASN A 31 0.40 -14.42 -12.87
N TYR A 32 -0.31 -14.66 -11.77
CA TYR A 32 -1.15 -15.84 -11.61
C TYR A 32 -2.25 -15.90 -12.70
N GLY A 33 -2.87 -14.76 -13.03
CA GLY A 33 -3.86 -14.67 -14.11
C GLY A 33 -3.29 -14.91 -15.52
N LYS A 34 -1.99 -14.63 -15.74
CA LYS A 34 -1.29 -14.91 -17.01
C LYS A 34 -0.87 -16.38 -17.11
N SER A 35 -0.27 -16.94 -16.06
CA SER A 35 0.17 -18.34 -16.02
C SER A 35 -0.99 -19.33 -16.20
N ARG A 36 -2.20 -19.01 -15.71
CA ARG A 36 -3.39 -19.85 -15.92
C ARG A 36 -3.80 -19.99 -17.41
N ARG A 37 -3.35 -19.11 -18.30
CA ARG A 37 -3.60 -19.23 -19.75
C ARG A 37 -2.60 -20.16 -20.44
N ASP A 38 -1.45 -20.39 -19.81
CA ASP A 38 -0.34 -21.18 -20.34
C ASP A 38 0.01 -22.30 -19.33
N THR A 39 -0.67 -23.43 -19.43
CA THR A 39 -0.31 -24.74 -18.81
C THR A 39 -0.73 -25.00 -17.35
N ASP A 40 -1.34 -26.17 -17.14
CA ASP A 40 -2.04 -26.62 -15.92
C ASP A 40 -1.12 -27.30 -14.87
N GLU A 41 0.20 -27.14 -14.93
CA GLU A 41 1.15 -28.01 -14.18
C GLU A 41 2.08 -27.33 -13.16
N GLU A 42 2.13 -26.00 -13.02
CA GLU A 42 3.00 -25.35 -12.00
C GLU A 42 2.25 -24.97 -10.72
N LYS A 43 1.50 -25.92 -10.14
CA LYS A 43 0.83 -25.77 -8.84
C LYS A 43 1.65 -26.35 -7.70
N GLU A 44 2.91 -25.93 -7.49
CA GLU A 44 3.60 -26.38 -6.26
C GLU A 44 4.68 -25.48 -5.65
N TYR A 45 5.04 -24.32 -6.21
CA TYR A 45 6.17 -23.54 -5.68
C TYR A 45 5.96 -22.04 -5.48
N THR A 46 4.71 -21.56 -5.43
CA THR A 46 4.41 -20.26 -4.83
C THR A 46 3.39 -20.45 -3.72
N SER A 47 3.85 -20.34 -2.47
CA SER A 47 3.10 -20.75 -1.25
C SER A 47 1.82 -19.96 -0.95
N ASN A 48 1.26 -19.20 -1.92
CA ASN A 48 0.03 -18.43 -1.74
C ASN A 48 -0.93 -18.72 -2.90
N SER A 49 -2.07 -19.32 -2.59
CA SER A 49 -3.19 -19.46 -3.52
C SER A 49 -3.69 -18.07 -3.97
N PHE A 50 -4.30 -17.98 -5.15
CA PHE A 50 -4.86 -16.71 -5.66
C PHE A 50 -5.80 -16.01 -4.67
N PRO A 51 -6.72 -16.70 -3.96
CA PRO A 51 -7.53 -16.07 -2.92
C PRO A 51 -6.69 -15.44 -1.81
N ARG A 52 -5.59 -16.10 -1.40
CA ARG A 52 -4.69 -15.61 -0.35
C ARG A 52 -3.92 -14.38 -0.81
N LEU A 53 -3.46 -14.34 -2.05
CA LEU A 53 -2.80 -13.16 -2.61
C LEU A 53 -3.74 -11.95 -2.67
N ASN A 54 -5.00 -12.18 -3.05
CA ASN A 54 -6.00 -11.13 -3.13
C ASN A 54 -6.37 -10.59 -1.73
N GLU A 55 -6.52 -11.47 -0.74
CA GLU A 55 -6.71 -11.09 0.66
C GLU A 55 -5.53 -10.24 1.17
N LEU A 56 -4.29 -10.68 0.95
CA LEU A 56 -3.09 -9.93 1.35
C LEU A 56 -2.99 -8.55 0.67
N ALA A 57 -3.40 -8.44 -0.60
CA ALA A 57 -3.45 -7.16 -1.30
C ALA A 57 -4.53 -6.22 -0.73
N GLN A 58 -5.70 -6.76 -0.36
CA GLN A 58 -6.77 -5.99 0.28
C GLN A 58 -6.38 -5.52 1.69
N ASP A 59 -5.75 -6.40 2.48
CA ASP A 59 -5.21 -6.06 3.81
C ASP A 59 -4.13 -4.97 3.69
N GLY A 60 -3.26 -5.07 2.68
CA GLY A 60 -2.26 -4.05 2.36
C GLY A 60 -2.90 -2.68 2.07
N LEU A 61 -3.98 -2.64 1.28
CA LEU A 61 -4.74 -1.41 1.02
C LEU A 61 -5.41 -0.85 2.28
N ALA A 62 -5.96 -1.70 3.14
CA ALA A 62 -6.54 -1.29 4.41
C ALA A 62 -5.49 -0.65 5.34
N LEU A 63 -4.29 -1.26 5.41
CA LEU A 63 -3.16 -0.73 6.17
C LEU A 63 -2.72 0.64 5.63
N LEU A 64 -2.58 0.79 4.30
CA LEU A 64 -2.24 2.07 3.68
C LEU A 64 -3.27 3.15 4.03
N ASN A 65 -4.57 2.86 3.91
CA ASN A 65 -5.62 3.81 4.32
C ASN A 65 -5.52 4.21 5.80
N SER A 66 -5.21 3.27 6.69
CA SER A 66 -4.99 3.57 8.11
C SER A 66 -3.77 4.48 8.33
N LEU A 67 -2.67 4.28 7.60
CA LEU A 67 -1.47 5.11 7.69
C LEU A 67 -1.72 6.52 7.12
N GLN A 68 -2.51 6.63 6.06
CA GLN A 68 -2.96 7.92 5.53
C GLN A 68 -3.76 8.69 6.58
N PHE A 69 -4.71 8.04 7.25
CA PHE A 69 -5.46 8.65 8.34
C PHE A 69 -4.57 9.09 9.50
N GLN A 70 -3.58 8.27 9.87
CA GLN A 70 -2.61 8.63 10.91
C GLN A 70 -1.79 9.86 10.54
N LEU A 71 -1.33 9.97 9.29
CA LEU A 71 -0.59 11.14 8.84
C LEU A 71 -1.47 12.40 8.82
N ASP A 72 -2.75 12.29 8.44
CA ASP A 72 -3.70 13.40 8.48
C ASP A 72 -3.95 13.90 9.91
N LEU A 73 -4.08 12.96 10.87
CA LEU A 73 -4.22 13.27 12.28
C LEU A 73 -2.97 13.97 12.86
N LEU A 74 -1.77 13.53 12.48
CA LEU A 74 -0.51 14.06 12.99
C LEU A 74 -0.07 15.36 12.28
N SER A 75 -0.49 15.57 11.03
CA SER A 75 -0.12 16.73 10.22
C SER A 75 -0.33 18.08 10.92
N PRO A 76 -1.49 18.41 11.53
CA PRO A 76 -1.70 19.70 12.19
C PRO A 76 -0.93 19.85 13.51
N GLN A 77 -0.38 18.77 14.06
CA GLN A 77 0.35 18.76 15.32
C GLN A 77 1.85 19.00 15.13
N LEU A 78 2.32 19.12 13.89
CA LEU A 78 3.72 19.36 13.58
C LEU A 78 4.17 20.77 14.04
N PRO A 79 5.40 20.90 14.56
CA PRO A 79 5.88 22.13 15.20
C PRO A 79 6.09 23.30 14.23
N SER A 80 6.20 23.03 12.92
CA SER A 80 6.42 24.05 11.89
C SER A 80 5.37 23.98 10.78
N ASN A 81 4.91 25.15 10.34
CA ASN A 81 3.95 25.28 9.23
C ASN A 81 4.49 24.68 7.92
N ASP A 82 5.80 24.73 7.68
CA ASP A 82 6.42 24.10 6.50
C ASP A 82 6.29 22.58 6.54
N GLN A 83 6.42 21.99 7.74
CA GLN A 83 6.26 20.56 7.95
C GLN A 83 4.80 20.14 7.79
N VAL A 84 3.86 20.94 8.31
CA VAL A 84 2.41 20.76 8.09
C VAL A 84 2.11 20.75 6.58
N GLN A 85 2.62 21.73 5.84
CA GLN A 85 2.39 21.83 4.41
C GLN A 85 3.01 20.66 3.63
N THR A 86 4.21 20.24 4.01
CA THR A 86 4.87 19.07 3.44
C THR A 86 4.05 17.79 3.70
N ALA A 87 3.52 17.61 4.90
CA ALA A 87 2.67 16.48 5.25
C ALA A 87 1.36 16.48 4.45
N LYS A 88 0.75 17.64 4.21
CA LYS A 88 -0.44 17.78 3.35
C LYS A 88 -0.17 17.41 1.89
N LEU A 89 0.97 17.84 1.34
CA LEU A 89 1.39 17.44 -0.01
C LEU A 89 1.64 15.92 -0.09
N LEU A 90 2.23 15.34 0.95
CA LEU A 90 2.45 13.91 1.06
C LEU A 90 1.12 13.14 1.07
N LEU A 91 0.13 13.60 1.85
CA LEU A 91 -1.22 13.02 1.89
C LEU A 91 -1.90 13.01 0.52
N GLN A 92 -1.74 14.09 -0.26
CA GLN A 92 -2.27 14.14 -1.62
C GLN A 92 -1.57 13.12 -2.54
N SER A 93 -0.26 12.93 -2.39
CA SER A 93 0.50 11.92 -3.11
C SER A 93 0.02 10.50 -2.74
N TRP A 94 -0.12 10.23 -1.45
CA TRP A 94 -0.59 8.95 -0.91
C TRP A 94 -2.00 8.59 -1.39
N ASN A 95 -2.91 9.57 -1.44
CA ASN A 95 -4.25 9.36 -1.98
C ASN A 95 -4.23 8.93 -3.47
N LYS A 96 -3.41 9.60 -4.28
CA LYS A 96 -3.22 9.22 -5.70
C LYS A 96 -2.64 7.81 -5.83
N GLN A 97 -1.65 7.48 -5.00
CA GLN A 97 -1.04 6.15 -4.96
C GLN A 97 -2.05 5.07 -4.58
N CYS A 98 -2.85 5.25 -3.52
CA CYS A 98 -3.91 4.33 -3.13
C CYS A 98 -4.97 4.16 -4.22
N THR A 99 -5.42 5.25 -4.84
CA THR A 99 -6.39 5.19 -5.95
C THR A 99 -5.83 4.39 -7.14
N SER A 100 -4.56 4.59 -7.46
CA SER A 100 -3.87 3.83 -8.50
C SER A 100 -3.78 2.34 -8.13
N LEU A 101 -3.39 2.01 -6.90
CA LEU A 101 -3.31 0.61 -6.44
C LEU A 101 -4.66 -0.08 -6.47
N CYS A 102 -5.73 0.59 -6.01
CA CYS A 102 -7.08 0.06 -6.10
C CYS A 102 -7.48 -0.26 -7.54
N SER A 103 -7.12 0.61 -8.49
CA SER A 103 -7.38 0.39 -9.92
C SER A 103 -6.55 -0.80 -10.45
N SER A 104 -5.27 -0.88 -10.10
CA SER A 104 -4.41 -2.01 -10.47
C SER A 104 -4.92 -3.34 -9.89
N LEU A 105 -5.32 -3.37 -8.62
CA LEU A 105 -5.87 -4.58 -7.99
C LEU A 105 -7.17 -5.03 -8.67
N ARG A 106 -8.05 -4.09 -9.05
CA ARG A 106 -9.26 -4.40 -9.81
C ARG A 106 -8.89 -5.02 -11.16
N ASN A 107 -7.97 -4.40 -11.90
CA ASN A 107 -7.53 -4.90 -13.20
C ASN A 107 -6.84 -6.27 -13.11
N ALA A 108 -6.08 -6.52 -12.05
CA ALA A 108 -5.42 -7.80 -11.81
C ALA A 108 -6.41 -8.95 -11.54
N ASN A 109 -7.61 -8.63 -11.07
CA ASN A 109 -8.68 -9.58 -10.78
C ASN A 109 -9.65 -9.82 -11.97
N LEU A 110 -9.49 -9.09 -13.08
CA LEU A 110 -10.28 -9.25 -14.32
C LEU A 110 -9.60 -10.22 -15.29
#